data_AF-A0A7C4M8M1-F1
#
_entry.id   AF-A0A7C4M8M1-F1
#
_cell.length_a   1.000
_cell.length_b   1.000
_cell.length_c   1.000
_cell.angle_alpha   90.00
_cell.angle_beta   90.00
_cell.angle_gamma   90.00
#
_symmetry.space_group_name_H-M   'P 1'
#
loop_
_entity.id
_entity.type
_entity.pdbx_description
1 polymer ?
#
loop_
_entity_poly.entity_id
_entity_poly.type
_entity_poly.pdbx_seq_one_letter_code
_entity_poly.pdbx_strand_id
1 'polypeptide(L)'
;MSERNLTSTEIRFLEEALSSDYKVVSIRLREGEYQFELSKILASFQLELYFPNVKDLVKELHGKEKANDVQLIRKTQTILKKLEKSGVIKILPKDKPWELQRYALLSLKFIDSDKNHISLATNEQIQQAREKLKILNQNKATNYSTRLLKLRAYILAFIIVLSHAILVWNLLQPVIDPIIVIGSFSIAILCSITLGRILS
;
A
#
# COMPACT_ATOMS: atom_id res chain seq x y z
N MET A 1 -11.53 10.94 1.15
CA MET A 1 -10.29 10.49 1.84
C MET A 1 -9.36 9.93 0.79
N SER A 2 -8.10 10.38 0.75
CA SER A 2 -7.13 9.92 -0.26
C SER A 2 -6.92 8.42 -0.11
N GLU A 3 -7.21 7.65 -1.17
CA GLU A 3 -6.78 6.25 -1.29
C GLU A 3 -5.24 6.23 -1.17
N ARG A 4 -4.74 5.93 0.03
CA ARG A 4 -3.30 5.77 0.23
C ARG A 4 -2.91 4.42 -0.33
N ASN A 5 -2.01 4.44 -1.31
CA ASN A 5 -1.45 3.24 -1.90
C ASN A 5 -0.47 2.60 -0.92
N LEU A 6 -0.96 1.70 -0.05
CA LEU A 6 -0.12 0.84 0.77
C LEU A 6 0.83 0.05 -0.15
N THR A 7 2.11 0.01 0.18
CA THR A 7 3.12 -0.80 -0.49
C THR A 7 2.89 -2.29 -0.23
N SER A 8 3.44 -3.18 -1.06
CA SER A 8 3.27 -4.63 -0.85
C SER A 8 3.87 -5.09 0.48
N THR A 9 4.96 -4.46 0.92
CA THR A 9 5.59 -4.73 2.23
C THR A 9 4.68 -4.33 3.39
N GLU A 10 4.00 -3.19 3.26
CA GLU A 10 3.03 -2.71 4.25
C GLU A 10 1.78 -3.59 4.32
N ILE A 11 1.26 -4.04 3.17
CA ILE A 11 0.14 -4.98 3.10
C ILE A 11 0.51 -6.28 3.83
N ARG A 12 1.68 -6.85 3.52
CA ARG A 12 2.17 -8.07 4.19
C ARG A 12 2.33 -7.85 5.70
N PHE A 13 2.86 -6.70 6.11
CA PHE A 13 2.99 -6.36 7.52
C PHE A 13 1.62 -6.28 8.23
N LEU A 14 0.62 -5.66 7.61
CA LEU A 14 -0.74 -5.60 8.15
C LEU A 14 -1.36 -6.99 8.24
N GLU A 15 -1.17 -7.82 7.22
CA GLU A 15 -1.65 -9.19 7.19
C GLU A 15 -1.03 -10.02 8.33
N GLU A 16 0.28 -9.94 8.52
CA GLU A 16 0.99 -10.56 9.64
C GLU A 16 0.48 -10.07 11.00
N ALA A 17 0.30 -8.75 11.17
CA ALA A 17 -0.13 -8.20 12.45
C ALA A 17 -1.62 -8.47 12.77
N LEU A 18 -2.48 -8.52 11.75
CA LEU A 18 -3.89 -8.87 11.88
C LEU A 18 -4.09 -10.38 12.07
N SER A 19 -3.20 -11.22 11.54
CA SER A 19 -3.22 -12.68 11.69
C SER A 19 -2.47 -13.18 12.92
N SER A 20 -1.60 -12.35 13.50
CA SER A 20 -0.82 -12.70 14.69
C SER A 20 -1.72 -13.09 15.85
N ASP A 21 -1.36 -14.18 16.50
CA ASP A 21 -1.82 -14.52 17.83
C ASP A 21 -1.19 -13.57 18.88
N TYR A 22 -1.35 -13.95 20.15
CA TYR A 22 -0.78 -13.23 21.28
C TYR A 22 0.75 -13.14 21.19
N LYS A 23 1.28 -11.91 21.19
CA LYS A 23 2.72 -11.66 21.32
C LYS A 23 3.08 -11.37 22.77
N VAL A 24 4.07 -12.07 23.29
CA VAL A 24 4.64 -11.79 24.62
C VAL A 24 5.49 -10.53 24.54
N VAL A 25 5.22 -9.57 25.41
CA VAL A 25 5.95 -8.29 25.47
C VAL A 25 6.51 -8.06 26.86
N SER A 26 7.66 -7.41 26.93
CA SER A 26 8.40 -7.20 28.19
C SER A 26 7.88 -6.02 29.01
N ILE A 27 6.72 -5.47 28.65
CA ILE A 27 6.18 -4.25 29.25
C ILE A 27 4.75 -4.49 29.72
N ARG A 28 4.39 -3.84 30.82
CA ARG A 28 3.04 -3.82 31.35
C ARG A 28 2.16 -2.91 30.47
N LEU A 29 0.98 -3.39 30.10
CA LEU A 29 0.03 -2.67 29.26
C LEU A 29 -1.34 -2.67 29.96
N ARG A 30 -1.55 -1.75 30.90
CA ARG A 30 -2.80 -1.67 31.68
C ARG A 30 -3.66 -0.49 31.27
N GLU A 31 -4.97 -0.69 31.29
CA GLU A 31 -5.95 0.37 31.11
C GLU A 31 -5.69 1.54 32.09
N GLY A 32 -5.79 2.77 31.57
CA GLY A 32 -5.45 3.98 32.32
C GLY A 32 -3.97 4.37 32.26
N GLU A 33 -3.07 3.47 31.84
CA GLU A 33 -1.67 3.85 31.57
C GLU A 33 -1.51 4.43 30.16
N TYR A 34 -0.65 5.44 30.05
CA TYR A 34 -0.40 6.14 28.78
C TYR A 34 0.04 5.21 27.64
N GLN A 35 0.75 4.13 27.98
CA GLN A 35 1.25 3.15 27.02
C GLN A 35 0.15 2.30 26.41
N PHE A 36 -0.83 1.92 27.25
CA PHE A 36 -2.01 1.20 26.82
C PHE A 36 -2.88 2.07 25.94
N GLU A 37 -3.15 3.31 26.35
CA GLU A 37 -3.94 4.26 25.54
C GLU A 37 -3.30 4.53 24.18
N LEU A 38 -1.98 4.71 24.13
CA LEU A 38 -1.24 4.81 22.88
C LEU A 38 -1.38 3.57 22.01
N SER A 39 -1.29 2.39 22.61
CA SER A 39 -1.41 1.11 21.89
C SER A 39 -2.83 0.92 21.35
N LYS A 40 -3.85 1.31 22.11
CA LYS A 40 -5.25 1.27 21.69
C LYS A 40 -5.53 2.21 20.52
N ILE A 41 -4.96 3.41 20.53
CA ILE A 41 -5.05 4.35 19.41
C ILE A 41 -4.29 3.83 18.18
N LEU A 42 -3.10 3.25 18.37
CA LEU A 42 -2.39 2.61 17.26
C LEU A 42 -3.22 1.45 16.66
N ALA A 43 -3.93 0.70 17.49
CA ALA A 43 -4.82 -0.37 17.05
C ALA A 43 -5.97 0.19 16.20
N SER A 44 -6.62 1.29 16.61
CA SER A 44 -7.70 1.88 15.81
C SER A 44 -7.20 2.33 14.44
N PHE A 45 -6.05 3.00 14.36
CA PHE A 45 -5.45 3.36 13.07
C PHE A 45 -5.12 2.12 12.21
N GLN A 46 -4.61 1.06 12.82
CA GLN A 46 -4.25 -0.15 12.10
C GLN A 46 -5.48 -0.91 11.56
N LEU A 47 -6.60 -0.88 12.29
CA LEU A 47 -7.89 -1.39 11.83
C LEU A 47 -8.46 -0.58 10.64
N GLU A 48 -8.11 0.70 10.55
CA GLU A 48 -8.37 1.56 9.39
C GLU A 48 -7.32 1.41 8.27
N LEU A 49 -6.38 0.47 8.41
CA LEU A 49 -5.27 0.22 7.47
C LEU A 49 -4.35 1.44 7.31
N TYR A 50 -4.16 2.20 8.40
CA TYR A 50 -3.39 3.43 8.45
C TYR A 50 -2.18 3.32 9.37
N PHE A 51 -1.03 3.86 8.95
CA PHE A 51 0.15 3.99 9.80
C PHE A 51 0.33 5.43 10.27
N PRO A 52 0.03 5.73 11.54
CA PRO A 52 0.09 7.09 12.05
C PRO A 52 1.51 7.57 12.30
N ASN A 53 1.68 8.87 12.19
CA ASN A 53 2.86 9.56 12.70
C ASN A 53 2.62 10.07 14.14
N VAL A 54 3.66 10.59 14.78
CA VAL A 54 3.54 11.08 16.17
C VAL A 54 2.48 12.19 16.33
N LYS A 55 2.32 13.08 15.35
CA LYS A 55 1.32 14.16 15.43
C LYS A 55 -0.09 13.61 15.34
N ASP A 56 -0.31 12.58 14.53
CA ASP A 56 -1.60 11.89 14.44
C ASP A 56 -1.98 11.28 15.80
N LEU A 57 -1.01 10.66 16.48
CA LEU A 57 -1.22 10.09 17.82
C LEU A 57 -1.50 11.15 18.89
N VAL A 58 -0.73 12.25 18.89
CA VAL A 58 -0.95 13.36 19.85
C VAL A 58 -2.30 14.03 19.60
N LYS A 59 -2.69 14.19 18.33
CA LYS A 59 -3.98 14.74 17.93
C LYS A 59 -5.14 13.90 18.47
N GLU A 60 -5.02 12.58 18.40
CA GLU A 60 -6.06 11.67 18.89
C GLU A 60 -6.10 11.62 20.43
N LEU A 61 -4.93 11.63 21.09
CA LEU A 61 -4.85 11.60 22.56
C LEU A 61 -5.27 12.90 23.25
N HIS A 62 -4.93 14.04 22.67
CA HIS A 62 -4.97 15.34 23.36
C HIS A 62 -5.75 16.42 22.61
N GLY A 63 -6.31 16.10 21.45
CA GLY A 63 -7.05 17.02 20.60
C GLY A 63 -6.18 17.73 19.57
N LYS A 64 -6.84 18.32 18.56
CA LYS A 64 -6.18 18.94 17.39
C LYS A 64 -5.30 20.14 17.76
N GLU A 65 -5.70 20.90 18.77
CA GLU A 65 -4.99 22.10 19.23
C GLU A 65 -3.59 21.76 19.77
N LYS A 66 -3.46 20.59 20.39
CA LYS A 66 -2.23 20.12 21.04
C LYS A 66 -1.34 19.27 20.12
N ALA A 67 -1.74 19.03 18.87
CA ALA A 67 -1.01 18.21 17.93
C ALA A 67 0.41 18.73 17.59
N ASN A 68 0.66 20.03 17.79
CA ASN A 68 1.96 20.67 17.58
C ASN A 68 2.71 20.97 18.89
N ASP A 69 2.17 20.55 20.04
CA ASP A 69 2.85 20.73 21.32
C ASP A 69 4.12 19.87 21.37
N VAL A 70 5.26 20.56 21.44
CA VAL A 70 6.59 19.94 21.42
C VAL A 70 6.81 19.03 22.63
N GLN A 71 6.27 19.39 23.81
CA GLN A 71 6.44 18.60 25.02
C GLN A 71 5.68 17.29 24.93
N LEU A 72 4.44 17.34 24.43
CA LEU A 72 3.63 16.14 24.21
C LEU A 72 4.24 15.24 23.13
N ILE A 73 4.68 15.81 22.00
CA ILE A 73 5.36 15.05 20.95
C ILE A 73 6.59 14.31 21.50
N ARG A 74 7.44 14.99 22.30
CA ARG A 74 8.63 14.36 22.90
C ARG A 74 8.27 13.25 23.87
N LYS A 75 7.25 13.46 24.71
CA LYS A 75 6.75 12.45 25.65
C LYS A 75 6.24 11.21 24.89
N THR A 76 5.41 11.42 23.88
CA THR A 76 4.87 10.36 23.02
C THR A 76 5.99 9.59 22.31
N GLN A 77 6.96 10.27 21.69
CA GLN A 77 8.11 9.62 21.05
C GLN A 77 8.93 8.78 22.02
N THR A 78 9.14 9.27 23.23
CA THR A 78 9.90 8.53 24.26
C THR A 78 9.19 7.24 24.62
N ILE A 79 7.86 7.28 24.73
CA ILE A 79 7.06 6.10 25.05
C ILE A 79 6.98 5.15 23.86
N LEU A 80 6.83 5.66 22.64
CA LEU A 80 6.90 4.84 21.41
C LEU A 80 8.24 4.10 21.31
N LYS A 81 9.36 4.74 21.63
CA LYS A 81 10.67 4.06 21.71
C LYS A 81 10.70 2.95 22.76
N LYS A 82 10.02 3.13 23.90
CA LYS A 82 9.91 2.06 24.91
C LYS A 82 9.06 0.90 24.41
N LEU A 83 7.94 1.19 23.74
CA LEU A 83 7.05 0.19 23.13
C LEU A 83 7.75 -0.59 22.01
N GLU A 84 8.61 0.07 21.23
CA GLU A 84 9.39 -0.60 20.20
C GLU A 84 10.40 -1.57 20.81
N LYS A 85 11.18 -1.12 21.79
CA LYS A 85 12.16 -1.96 22.50
C LYS A 85 11.55 -3.17 23.19
N SER A 86 10.28 -3.08 23.59
CA SER A 86 9.53 -4.15 24.26
C SER A 86 8.76 -5.06 23.29
N GLY A 87 8.85 -4.83 21.98
CA GLY A 87 8.24 -5.68 20.96
C GLY A 87 6.73 -5.44 20.76
N VAL A 88 6.20 -4.29 21.20
CA VAL A 88 4.78 -3.94 21.00
C VAL A 88 4.57 -3.31 19.61
N ILE A 89 5.44 -2.37 19.24
CA ILE A 89 5.33 -1.62 17.98
C ILE A 89 6.56 -1.84 17.09
N LYS A 90 6.37 -1.58 15.79
CA LYS A 90 7.45 -1.42 14.83
C LYS A 90 7.48 0.01 14.34
N ILE A 91 8.68 0.58 14.34
CA ILE A 91 8.95 1.85 13.68
C ILE A 91 9.12 1.59 12.18
N LEU A 92 8.27 2.20 11.37
CA LEU A 92 8.31 2.06 9.91
C LEU A 92 9.21 3.13 9.28
N PRO A 93 9.78 2.85 8.10
CA PRO A 93 10.49 3.86 7.34
C PRO A 93 9.54 5.01 6.97
N LYS A 94 10.13 6.18 6.77
CA LYS A 94 9.41 7.35 6.25
C LYS A 94 9.18 7.16 4.76
N ASP A 95 8.05 7.66 4.25
CA ASP A 95 7.84 7.67 2.80
C ASP A 95 8.73 8.72 2.13
N LYS A 96 8.95 9.86 2.80
CA LYS A 96 9.88 10.91 2.35
C LYS A 96 10.81 11.37 3.49
N PRO A 97 12.03 11.83 3.20
CA PRO A 97 13.01 12.23 4.23
C PRO A 97 12.49 13.26 5.24
N TRP A 98 11.68 14.22 4.77
CA TRP A 98 11.10 15.32 5.55
C TRP A 98 9.81 14.95 6.28
N GLU A 99 9.27 13.74 6.07
CA GLU A 99 8.08 13.30 6.78
C GLU A 99 8.43 12.77 8.18
N LEU A 100 7.40 12.69 9.01
CA LEU A 100 7.53 12.13 10.35
C LEU A 100 7.57 10.60 10.28
N GLN A 101 8.26 10.01 11.25
CA GLN A 101 8.31 8.56 11.43
C GLN A 101 6.88 7.99 11.59
N ARG A 102 6.64 6.84 10.97
CA ARG A 102 5.37 6.12 11.04
C ARG A 102 5.50 4.94 12.01
N TYR A 103 4.39 4.60 12.66
CA TYR A 103 4.36 3.57 13.69
C TYR A 103 3.27 2.56 13.38
N ALA A 104 3.49 1.31 13.75
CA ALA A 104 2.52 0.24 13.58
C ALA A 104 2.63 -0.77 14.73
N LEU A 105 1.53 -1.43 15.09
CA LEU A 105 1.56 -2.53 16.05
C LEU A 105 2.05 -3.81 15.39
N LEU A 106 2.81 -4.58 16.16
CA LEU A 106 3.29 -5.90 15.74
C LEU A 106 2.22 -7.00 15.89
N SER A 107 1.20 -6.78 16.72
CA SER A 107 0.01 -7.61 16.90
C SER A 107 -1.12 -6.75 17.49
N LEU A 108 -2.36 -7.21 17.42
CA LEU A 108 -3.48 -6.62 18.16
C LEU A 108 -3.75 -7.33 19.50
N LYS A 109 -3.03 -8.43 19.76
CA LYS A 109 -3.15 -9.27 20.94
C LYS A 109 -1.78 -9.43 21.60
N PHE A 110 -1.70 -9.15 22.89
CA PHE A 110 -0.45 -9.16 23.65
C PHE A 110 -0.59 -9.92 24.96
N ILE A 111 0.51 -10.52 25.40
CA ILE A 111 0.68 -11.01 26.77
C ILE A 111 1.69 -10.08 27.42
N ASP A 112 1.26 -9.32 28.43
CA ASP A 112 2.14 -8.35 29.11
C ASP A 112 3.18 -9.03 30.02
N SER A 113 4.03 -8.20 30.65
CA SER A 113 5.04 -8.68 31.60
C SER A 113 4.48 -9.43 32.81
N ASP A 114 3.21 -9.20 33.17
CA ASP A 114 2.54 -9.88 34.27
C ASP A 114 1.76 -11.13 33.80
N LYS A 115 1.87 -11.49 32.52
CA LYS A 115 1.11 -12.58 31.87
C LYS A 115 -0.38 -12.32 31.69
N ASN A 116 -0.80 -11.05 31.70
CA ASN A 116 -2.17 -10.67 31.37
C ASN A 116 -2.38 -10.71 29.86
N HIS A 117 -3.50 -11.28 29.44
CA HIS A 117 -3.92 -11.31 28.04
C HIS A 117 -4.63 -10.01 27.70
N ILE A 118 -4.10 -9.27 26.74
CA ILE A 118 -4.60 -7.97 26.35
C ILE A 118 -5.01 -8.04 24.89
N SER A 119 -6.26 -7.68 24.61
CA SER A 119 -6.78 -7.52 23.25
C SER A 119 -7.09 -6.06 23.00
N LEU A 120 -6.38 -5.45 22.05
CA LEU A 120 -6.59 -4.05 21.68
C LEU A 120 -7.75 -3.86 20.69
N ALA A 121 -8.24 -4.95 20.12
CA ALA A 121 -9.36 -4.99 19.18
C ALA A 121 -10.21 -6.24 19.42
N THR A 122 -11.49 -6.19 19.04
CA THR A 122 -12.35 -7.37 19.03
C THR A 122 -12.06 -8.25 17.81
N ASN A 123 -12.37 -9.55 17.89
CA ASN A 123 -12.20 -10.45 16.74
C ASN A 123 -13.01 -9.98 15.52
N GLU A 124 -14.18 -9.37 15.74
CA GLU A 124 -15.01 -8.79 14.69
C GLU A 124 -14.32 -7.61 13.99
N GLN A 125 -13.74 -6.69 14.75
CA GLN A 125 -12.98 -5.56 14.19
C GLN A 125 -11.77 -6.05 13.38
N ILE A 126 -11.05 -7.06 13.89
CA ILE A 126 -9.92 -7.67 13.19
C ILE A 126 -10.38 -8.29 11.88
N GLN A 127 -11.49 -9.02 11.88
CA GLN A 127 -12.03 -9.65 10.69
C GLN A 127 -12.46 -8.61 9.64
N GLN A 128 -13.14 -7.54 10.06
CA GLN A 128 -13.49 -6.43 9.17
C GLN A 128 -12.25 -5.77 8.55
N ALA A 129 -11.19 -5.55 9.33
CA ALA A 129 -9.94 -5.00 8.82
C ALA A 129 -9.27 -5.93 7.81
N ARG A 130 -9.27 -7.26 8.05
CA ARG A 130 -8.77 -8.26 7.10
C ARG A 130 -9.54 -8.24 5.78
N GLU A 131 -10.86 -8.14 5.84
CA GLU A 131 -11.71 -8.07 4.64
C GLU A 131 -11.43 -6.80 3.83
N LYS A 132 -11.32 -5.64 4.50
CA LYS A 132 -10.89 -4.38 3.88
C LYS A 132 -9.53 -4.52 3.19
N LEU A 133 -8.56 -5.15 3.86
CA LEU A 133 -7.22 -5.36 3.32
C LEU A 133 -7.24 -6.28 2.08
N LYS A 134 -8.06 -7.34 2.10
CA LYS A 134 -8.24 -8.27 0.98
C LYS A 134 -8.82 -7.57 -0.25
N ILE A 135 -9.86 -6.76 -0.07
CA ILE A 135 -10.47 -5.97 -1.15
C ILE A 135 -9.45 -5.00 -1.74
N LEU A 136 -8.69 -4.30 -0.88
CA LEU A 136 -7.64 -3.37 -1.30
C LEU A 136 -6.55 -4.06 -2.13
N ASN A 137 -6.10 -5.25 -1.70
CA ASN A 137 -5.09 -6.02 -2.42
C ASN A 137 -5.60 -6.54 -3.77
N GLN A 138 -6.85 -7.02 -3.84
CA GLN A 138 -7.49 -7.46 -5.08
C GLN A 138 -7.62 -6.31 -6.09
N ASN A 139 -8.10 -5.14 -5.65
CA ASN A 139 -8.22 -3.96 -6.49
C ASN A 139 -6.86 -3.48 -7.02
N LYS A 140 -5.80 -3.65 -6.24
CA LYS A 140 -4.45 -3.30 -6.68
C LYS A 140 -3.93 -4.25 -7.76
N ALA A 141 -4.19 -5.55 -7.63
CA ALA A 141 -3.81 -6.54 -8.63
C ALA A 141 -4.55 -6.33 -9.97
N THR A 142 -5.86 -6.04 -9.92
CA THR A 142 -6.67 -5.78 -11.13
C THR A 142 -6.25 -4.48 -11.82
N ASN A 143 -5.95 -3.43 -11.07
CA ASN A 143 -5.45 -2.16 -11.62
C ASN A 143 -4.09 -2.32 -12.32
N TYR A 144 -3.18 -3.11 -11.73
CA TYR A 144 -1.88 -3.38 -12.34
C TYR A 144 -2.03 -4.11 -13.69
N SER A 145 -2.85 -5.17 -13.72
CA SER A 145 -3.16 -5.92 -14.95
C SER A 145 -3.78 -5.02 -16.02
N THR A 146 -4.77 -4.21 -15.65
CA THR A 146 -5.45 -3.28 -16.56
C THR A 146 -4.50 -2.24 -17.15
N ARG A 147 -3.56 -1.71 -16.36
CA ARG A 147 -2.54 -0.77 -16.86
C ARG A 147 -1.59 -1.42 -17.85
N LEU A 148 -1.20 -2.66 -17.61
CA LEU A 148 -0.31 -3.43 -18.47
C LEU A 148 -0.99 -3.77 -19.81
N LEU A 149 -2.28 -4.12 -19.79
CA LEU A 149 -3.11 -4.27 -20.98
C LEU A 149 -3.23 -2.97 -21.78
N LYS A 150 -3.50 -1.84 -21.12
CA LYS A 150 -3.54 -0.52 -21.77
C LYS A 150 -2.20 -0.17 -22.44
N LEU A 151 -1.07 -0.40 -21.76
CA LEU A 151 0.25 -0.13 -22.31
C LEU A 151 0.53 -1.00 -23.55
N ARG A 152 0.18 -2.29 -23.51
CA ARG A 152 0.29 -3.18 -24.67
C ARG A 152 -0.57 -2.70 -25.84
N ALA A 153 -1.80 -2.26 -25.58
CA ALA A 153 -2.66 -1.69 -26.60
C ALA A 153 -2.05 -0.43 -27.24
N TYR A 154 -1.48 0.48 -26.45
CA TYR A 154 -0.77 1.65 -26.96
C TYR A 154 0.45 1.31 -27.82
N ILE A 155 1.25 0.32 -27.41
CA ILE A 155 2.40 -0.15 -28.19
C ILE A 155 1.95 -0.73 -29.53
N LEU A 156 0.90 -1.57 -29.53
CA LEU A 156 0.35 -2.14 -30.75
C LEU A 156 -0.21 -1.06 -31.69
N ALA A 157 -0.95 -0.08 -31.16
CA ALA A 157 -1.45 1.04 -31.94
C ALA A 157 -0.29 1.85 -32.56
N PHE A 158 0.78 2.08 -31.80
CA PHE A 158 1.97 2.77 -32.30
C PHE A 158 2.65 1.99 -33.44
N ILE A 159 2.80 0.67 -33.30
CA ILE A 159 3.34 -0.20 -34.36
C ILE A 159 2.50 -0.11 -35.64
N ILE A 160 1.17 -0.09 -35.52
CA ILE A 160 0.27 0.03 -36.68
C ILE A 160 0.44 1.37 -37.39
N VAL A 161 0.50 2.48 -36.63
CA VAL A 161 0.71 3.82 -37.19
C VAL A 161 2.06 3.90 -37.89
N LEU A 162 3.12 3.38 -37.28
CA LEU A 162 4.46 3.35 -37.89
C LEU A 162 4.45 2.53 -39.18
N SER A 163 3.81 1.37 -39.17
CA SER A 163 3.72 0.48 -40.33
C SER A 163 2.97 1.14 -41.48
N HIS A 164 1.88 1.87 -41.19
CA HIS A 164 1.14 2.63 -42.21
C HIS A 164 1.96 3.81 -42.74
N ALA A 165 2.68 4.53 -41.88
CA ALA A 165 3.54 5.62 -42.30
C ALA A 165 4.67 5.13 -43.23
N ILE A 166 5.29 3.99 -42.91
CA ILE A 166 6.31 3.35 -43.76
C ILE A 166 5.71 2.91 -45.11
N LEU A 167 4.49 2.35 -45.10
CA LEU A 167 3.82 1.92 -46.33
C LEU A 167 3.48 3.11 -47.23
N VAL A 168 2.92 4.19 -46.69
CA VAL A 168 2.65 5.44 -47.42
C VAL A 168 3.96 6.05 -47.94
N TRP A 169 5.03 6.02 -47.13
CA TRP A 169 6.35 6.50 -47.53
C TRP A 169 6.93 5.71 -48.72
N ASN A 170 6.85 4.38 -48.66
CA ASN A 170 7.29 3.50 -49.75
C ASN A 170 6.47 3.69 -51.04
N LEU A 171 5.17 3.96 -50.93
CA LEU A 171 4.30 4.28 -52.08
C LEU A 171 4.62 5.66 -52.69
N LEU A 172 5.09 6.61 -51.88
CA LEU A 172 5.53 7.93 -52.36
C LEU A 172 6.91 7.90 -53.03
N GLN A 173 7.74 6.88 -52.77
CA GLN A 173 9.00 6.72 -53.49
C GLN A 173 8.72 6.19 -54.91
N PRO A 174 9.13 6.90 -55.99
CA PRO A 174 8.73 6.55 -57.36
C PRO A 174 9.34 5.25 -57.91
N VAL A 175 10.15 4.50 -57.15
CA VAL A 175 10.86 3.30 -57.61
C VAL A 175 11.15 2.39 -56.40
N ILE A 176 10.22 1.52 -55.96
CA ILE A 176 10.52 0.46 -54.98
C ILE A 176 9.90 -0.88 -55.39
N ASP A 177 10.73 -1.92 -55.27
CA ASP A 177 10.48 -3.33 -55.57
C ASP A 177 9.16 -3.86 -54.98
N PRO A 178 8.28 -4.52 -55.77
CA PRO A 178 7.00 -5.10 -55.33
C PRO A 178 7.10 -6.01 -54.09
N ILE A 179 8.27 -6.64 -53.89
CA ILE A 179 8.55 -7.57 -52.78
C ILE A 179 8.46 -6.86 -51.42
N ILE A 180 8.93 -5.62 -51.31
CA ILE A 180 8.94 -4.86 -50.05
C ILE A 180 7.52 -4.40 -49.68
N VAL A 181 6.69 -4.08 -50.68
CA VAL A 181 5.29 -3.68 -50.49
C VAL A 181 4.45 -4.85 -49.99
N ILE A 182 4.61 -6.03 -50.60
CA ILE A 182 3.88 -7.25 -50.18
C ILE A 182 4.25 -7.66 -48.74
N GLY A 183 5.53 -7.57 -48.39
CA GLY A 183 6.01 -7.87 -47.03
C GLY A 183 5.40 -6.95 -45.97
N SER A 184 5.43 -5.64 -46.20
CA SER A 184 4.88 -4.66 -45.24
C SER A 184 3.35 -4.77 -45.08
N PHE A 185 2.63 -5.04 -46.16
CA PHE A 185 1.17 -5.23 -46.13
C PHE A 185 0.76 -6.49 -45.34
N SER A 186 1.52 -7.58 -45.50
CA SER A 186 1.27 -8.84 -44.78
C SER A 186 1.44 -8.68 -43.27
N ILE A 187 2.48 -7.95 -42.84
CA ILE A 187 2.73 -7.64 -41.42
C ILE A 187 1.61 -6.77 -40.85
N ALA A 188 1.14 -5.77 -41.59
CA ALA A 188 0.05 -4.89 -41.16
C ALA A 188 -1.28 -5.67 -40.95
N ILE A 189 -1.60 -6.61 -41.84
CA ILE A 189 -2.78 -7.49 -41.70
C ILE A 189 -2.68 -8.35 -40.43
N LEU A 190 -1.54 -8.99 -40.21
CA LEU A 190 -1.30 -9.81 -39.01
C LEU A 190 -1.42 -8.99 -37.72
N CYS A 191 -0.85 -7.78 -37.68
CA CYS A 191 -1.00 -6.87 -36.55
C CYS A 191 -2.46 -6.44 -36.33
N SER A 192 -3.22 -6.19 -37.39
CA SER A 192 -4.64 -5.80 -37.28
C SER A 192 -5.52 -6.95 -36.76
N ILE A 193 -5.29 -8.19 -37.23
CA ILE A 193 -6.02 -9.37 -36.77
C ILE A 193 -5.74 -9.68 -35.29
N THR A 194 -4.46 -9.62 -34.89
CA THR A 194 -4.08 -9.86 -33.50
C THR A 194 -4.65 -8.80 -32.56
N LEU A 195 -4.71 -7.53 -32.98
CA LEU A 195 -5.34 -6.47 -32.20
C LEU A 195 -6.85 -6.67 -32.05
N GLY A 196 -7.55 -7.04 -33.13
CA GLY A 196 -8.98 -7.33 -33.10
C GLY A 196 -9.35 -8.46 -32.14
N ARG A 197 -8.49 -9.49 -32.02
CA ARG A 197 -8.67 -10.59 -31.05
C ARG A 197 -8.41 -10.22 -29.59
N ILE A 198 -7.64 -9.17 -29.32
CA ILE A 198 -7.33 -8.73 -27.95
C ILE A 198 -8.38 -7.75 -27.42
N LEU A 199 -9.07 -7.04 -28.33
CA LEU A 199 -10.10 -6.05 -27.99
C LEU A 199 -11.53 -6.61 -27.97
N SER A 200 -11.78 -7.75 -28.62
CA SER A 200 -13.04 -8.50 -28.56
C SER A 200 -13.05 -9.51 -27.42
#